data_AF-A0A0F3PAG1-F1
#
_entry.id   AF-A0A0F3PAG1-F1
#
_cell.length_a   1.000
_cell.length_b   1.000
_cell.length_c   1.000
_cell.angle_alpha   90.00
_cell.angle_beta   90.00
_cell.angle_gamma   90.00
#
_symmetry.space_group_name_H-M   'P 1'
#
loop_
_entity.id
_entity.type
_entity.pdbx_description
1 polymer ?
#
loop_
_entity_poly.entity_id
_entity_poly.type
_entity_poly.pdbx_seq_one_letter_code
_entity_poly.pdbx_strand_id
1 'polypeptide(L)'
;MKLNSYLSQLTQVKELLYAHLFQLSIAIKALMCRNPNHDNKNMWFILDELPALQKVSSLPVALAESRKYGGYFVAGLQNIHQLEAIYGSAECASMLDLFIGQIFLSFNNFLLT
;
A
#
# COMPACT_ATOMS: atom_id res chain seq x y z
N MET A 1 21.64 -7.98 -29.06
CA MET A 1 20.49 -7.06 -29.22
C MET A 1 19.33 -7.34 -28.25
N LYS A 2 18.85 -8.58 -28.09
CA LYS A 2 17.75 -8.90 -27.15
C LYS A 2 18.05 -8.57 -25.68
N LEU A 3 19.25 -8.88 -25.17
CA LEU A 3 19.60 -8.66 -23.75
C LEU A 3 19.51 -7.19 -23.32
N ASN A 4 20.04 -6.27 -24.13
CA ASN A 4 19.98 -4.82 -23.83
C ASN A 4 18.54 -4.28 -23.89
N SER A 5 17.70 -4.85 -24.75
CA SER A 5 16.27 -4.51 -24.80
C SER A 5 15.55 -4.96 -23.52
N TYR A 6 15.83 -6.17 -23.01
CA TYR A 6 15.30 -6.64 -21.73
C TYR A 6 15.78 -5.80 -20.56
N LEU A 7 17.07 -5.47 -20.50
CA LEU A 7 17.62 -4.63 -19.44
C LEU A 7 16.97 -3.25 -19.44
N SER A 8 16.78 -2.64 -20.60
CA SER A 8 16.09 -1.35 -20.72
C SER A 8 14.63 -1.41 -20.27
N GLN A 9 13.91 -2.50 -20.58
CA GLN A 9 12.54 -2.71 -20.10
C GLN A 9 12.49 -2.88 -18.58
N LEU A 10 13.42 -3.65 -18.01
CA LEU A 10 13.51 -3.84 -16.56
C LEU A 10 13.82 -2.53 -15.82
N THR A 11 14.69 -1.68 -16.37
CA THR A 11 14.98 -0.36 -15.79
C THR A 11 13.74 0.54 -15.83
N GLN A 12 13.02 0.56 -16.95
CA GLN A 12 11.81 1.37 -17.10
C GLN A 12 10.70 0.94 -16.12
N VAL A 13 10.48 -0.36 -15.93
CA VAL A 13 9.50 -0.88 -14.97
C VAL A 13 9.87 -0.49 -13.53
N LYS A 14 11.16 -0.56 -13.18
CA LYS A 14 11.63 -0.13 -11.85
C LYS A 14 11.43 1.37 -11.63
N GLU A 15 11.75 2.20 -12.62
CA GLU A 15 11.55 3.65 -12.53
C GLU A 15 10.08 4.00 -12.31
N LEU A 16 9.17 3.36 -13.04
CA LEU A 16 7.73 3.53 -12.83
C LEU A 16 7.33 3.13 -11.41
N LEU A 17 7.81 1.99 -10.91
CA LEU A 17 7.50 1.54 -9.54
C LEU A 17 7.98 2.55 -8.49
N TYR A 18 9.22 3.05 -8.62
CA TYR A 18 9.75 4.07 -7.72
C TYR A 18 8.96 5.39 -7.78
N ALA A 19 8.46 5.78 -8.96
CA ALA A 19 7.63 6.96 -9.10
C ALA A 19 6.30 6.83 -8.31
N HIS A 20 5.63 5.68 -8.38
CA HIS A 20 4.41 5.43 -7.61
C HIS A 20 4.68 5.42 -6.10
N LEU A 21 5.80 4.80 -5.68
CA LEU A 21 6.23 4.80 -4.28
C LEU A 21 6.50 6.20 -3.75
N PHE A 22 7.12 7.03 -4.58
CA PHE A 22 7.43 8.40 -4.24
C PHE A 22 6.16 9.25 -4.12
N GLN A 23 5.21 9.10 -5.06
CA GLN A 23 3.91 9.79 -4.99
C GLN A 23 3.13 9.42 -3.74
N LEU A 24 3.06 8.13 -3.39
CA LEU A 24 2.42 7.67 -2.14
C LEU A 24 3.12 8.27 -0.91
N SER A 25 4.45 8.29 -0.91
CA SER A 25 5.23 8.85 0.20
C SER A 25 5.00 10.35 0.39
N ILE A 26 4.88 11.10 -0.71
CA ILE A 26 4.55 12.53 -0.67
C ILE A 26 3.11 12.73 -0.16
N ALA A 27 2.16 11.96 -0.68
CA ALA A 27 0.75 12.09 -0.28
C ALA A 27 0.56 11.78 1.22
N ILE A 28 1.25 10.76 1.74
CA ILE A 28 1.32 10.47 3.17
C ILE A 28 1.89 11.66 3.95
N LYS A 29 3.03 12.20 3.54
CA LYS A 29 3.63 13.36 4.22
C LYS A 29 2.71 14.58 4.18
N ALA A 30 2.04 14.83 3.06
CA ALA A 30 1.11 15.93 2.90
C ALA A 30 -0.11 15.78 3.84
N LEU A 31 -0.63 14.56 4.01
CA LEU A 31 -1.66 14.27 5.01
C LEU A 31 -1.17 14.64 6.42
N MET A 32 0.05 14.23 6.77
CA MET A 32 0.65 14.43 8.09
C MET A 32 1.01 15.91 8.39
N CYS A 33 1.20 16.73 7.35
CA CYS A 33 1.41 18.17 7.48
C CYS A 33 0.11 18.96 7.65
N ARG A 34 -1.06 18.32 7.51
CA ARG A 34 -2.35 18.99 7.63
C ARG A 34 -2.63 19.40 9.07
N ASN A 35 -3.27 20.56 9.27
CA ASN A 35 -3.72 20.97 10.59
C ASN A 35 -4.98 20.18 10.99
N PRO A 36 -4.94 19.37 12.06
CA PRO A 36 -6.07 18.54 12.47
C PRO A 36 -7.30 19.34 12.92
N ASN A 37 -7.14 20.63 13.28
CA ASN A 37 -8.22 21.44 13.86
C ASN A 37 -9.06 22.22 12.84
N HIS A 38 -8.62 22.38 11.60
CA HIS A 38 -9.22 23.35 10.68
C HIS A 38 -9.85 22.75 9.43
N ASP A 39 -9.70 21.44 9.24
CA ASP A 39 -9.62 20.94 7.89
C ASP A 39 -10.27 19.55 7.84
N ASN A 40 -11.61 19.54 7.87
CA ASN A 40 -12.50 18.35 7.83
C ASN A 40 -12.48 17.57 6.50
N LYS A 41 -11.50 17.77 5.60
CA LYS A 41 -11.51 17.05 4.32
C LYS A 41 -10.88 15.68 4.52
N ASN A 42 -11.69 14.64 4.40
CA ASN A 42 -11.20 13.27 4.43
C ASN A 42 -10.32 13.01 3.20
N MET A 43 -9.15 12.41 3.40
CA MET A 43 -8.28 11.95 2.32
C MET A 43 -8.34 10.43 2.28
N TRP A 44 -8.69 9.86 1.13
CA TRP A 44 -8.81 8.43 0.94
C TRP A 44 -7.62 7.91 0.14
N PHE A 45 -6.93 6.92 0.69
CA PHE A 45 -5.90 6.14 0.04
C PHE A 45 -6.49 4.80 -0.32
N ILE A 46 -6.62 4.54 -1.61
CA ILE A 46 -7.10 3.26 -2.14
C ILE A 46 -5.91 2.58 -2.79
N LEU A 47 -5.47 1.48 -2.19
CA LEU A 47 -4.38 0.64 -2.65
C LEU A 47 -5.03 -0.67 -3.09
N ASP A 48 -5.04 -0.94 -4.38
CA ASP A 48 -5.67 -2.14 -4.95
C ASP A 48 -4.90 -3.42 -4.60
N GLU A 49 -3.56 -3.36 -4.64
CA GLU A 49 -2.67 -4.46 -4.28
C GLU A 49 -1.52 -3.95 -3.43
N LEU A 50 -1.67 -4.03 -2.10
CA LEU A 50 -0.67 -3.56 -1.14
C LEU A 50 0.73 -4.20 -1.34
N PRO A 51 0.86 -5.52 -1.57
CA PRO A 51 2.15 -6.17 -1.80
C PRO A 51 2.85 -5.73 -3.09
N ALA A 52 2.12 -5.20 -4.08
CA ALA A 52 2.72 -4.74 -5.34
C ALA A 52 3.61 -3.50 -5.17
N LEU A 53 3.37 -2.70 -4.13
CA LEU A 53 4.12 -1.48 -3.83
C LEU A 53 5.53 -1.74 -3.25
N GLN A 54 5.96 -2.99 -3.02
CA GLN A 54 7.18 -3.27 -2.24
C GLN A 54 7.13 -2.64 -0.84
N LYS A 55 8.26 -2.62 -0.12
CA LYS A 55 8.31 -2.13 1.26
C LYS A 55 8.30 -0.60 1.30
N VAL A 56 7.18 -0.03 1.74
CA VAL A 56 7.05 1.40 2.06
C VAL A 56 7.24 1.60 3.56
N SER A 57 8.39 2.15 3.96
CA SER A 57 8.74 2.36 5.38
C SER A 57 7.84 3.37 6.09
N SER A 58 7.25 4.33 5.38
CA SER A 58 6.34 5.33 5.93
C SER A 58 4.91 4.83 6.11
N LEU A 59 4.54 3.70 5.51
CA LEU A 59 3.17 3.21 5.48
C LEU A 59 2.64 2.79 6.86
N PRO A 60 3.36 2.03 7.71
CA PRO A 60 2.86 1.67 9.04
C PRO A 60 2.62 2.88 9.93
N VAL A 61 3.53 3.86 9.89
CA VAL A 61 3.40 5.13 10.62
C VAL A 61 2.20 5.92 10.09
N ALA A 62 2.04 5.99 8.77
CA ALA A 62 0.88 6.63 8.15
C ALA A 62 -0.43 5.97 8.58
N LEU A 63 -0.53 4.64 8.60
CA LEU A 63 -1.73 3.93 9.05
C LEU A 63 -2.05 4.23 10.51
N ALA A 64 -1.04 4.29 11.38
CA ALA A 64 -1.22 4.59 12.79
C ALA A 64 -1.65 6.04 13.03
N GLU A 65 -1.05 7.00 12.33
CA GLU A 65 -1.27 8.42 12.59
C GLU A 65 -2.37 9.07 11.74
N SER A 66 -2.71 8.47 10.59
CA SER A 66 -3.72 8.98 9.65
C SER A 66 -5.08 9.26 10.30
N ARG A 67 -5.45 8.50 11.33
CA ARG A 67 -6.67 8.71 12.11
C ARG A 67 -6.75 10.12 12.72
N LYS A 68 -5.61 10.72 13.10
CA LYS A 68 -5.55 12.08 13.66
C LYS A 68 -5.75 13.16 12.58
N TYR A 69 -5.38 12.86 11.34
CA TYR A 69 -5.35 13.81 10.22
C TYR A 69 -6.51 13.62 9.22
N GLY A 70 -7.47 12.74 9.52
CA GLY A 70 -8.61 12.45 8.64
C GLY A 70 -8.26 11.61 7.40
N GLY A 71 -7.19 10.80 7.48
CA GLY A 71 -6.81 9.87 6.42
C GLY A 71 -7.49 8.51 6.58
N TYR A 72 -8.10 8.02 5.52
CA TYR A 72 -8.68 6.69 5.43
C TYR A 72 -7.87 5.84 4.45
N PHE A 73 -7.54 4.61 4.85
CA PHE A 73 -6.80 3.67 4.03
C PHE A 73 -7.67 2.46 3.72
N VAL A 74 -7.76 2.13 2.44
CA VAL A 74 -8.37 0.91 1.92
C VAL A 74 -7.26 0.19 1.16
N ALA A 75 -6.92 -1.02 1.59
CA ALA A 75 -5.87 -1.82 0.97
C ALA A 75 -6.42 -3.19 0.57
N GLY A 76 -6.21 -3.56 -0.68
CA GLY A 76 -6.46 -4.90 -1.19
C GLY A 76 -5.26 -5.81 -0.99
N LEU A 77 -5.54 -7.06 -0.64
CA LEU A 77 -4.57 -8.11 -0.36
C LEU A 77 -5.09 -9.40 -0.98
N GLN A 78 -4.32 -10.00 -1.90
CA GLN A 78 -4.62 -11.34 -2.39
C GLN A 78 -4.12 -12.43 -1.43
N ASN A 79 -2.94 -12.23 -0.85
CA ASN A 79 -2.31 -13.22 0.04
C ASN A 79 -1.49 -12.54 1.14
N ILE A 80 -1.79 -12.88 2.40
CA ILE A 80 -1.08 -12.36 3.58
C ILE A 80 0.40 -12.76 3.55
N HIS A 81 0.75 -13.94 3.05
CA HIS A 81 2.13 -14.41 2.99
C HIS A 81 3.04 -13.55 2.10
N GLN A 82 2.49 -12.94 1.04
CA GLN A 82 3.25 -11.99 0.22
C GLN A 82 3.56 -10.72 0.99
N LEU A 83 2.61 -10.25 1.81
CA LEU A 83 2.82 -9.10 2.68
C LEU A 83 3.85 -9.41 3.78
N GLU A 84 3.79 -10.59 4.39
CA GLU A 84 4.78 -11.06 5.36
C GLU A 84 6.19 -11.17 4.76
N ALA A 85 6.32 -11.56 3.48
CA ALA A 85 7.61 -11.62 2.81
C ALA A 85 8.25 -10.23 2.60
N ILE A 86 7.42 -9.17 2.48
CA ILE A 86 7.87 -7.80 2.24
C ILE A 86 8.16 -7.07 3.55
N TYR A 87 7.24 -7.15 4.52
CA TYR A 87 7.33 -6.39 5.77
C TYR A 87 7.92 -7.21 6.94
N GLY A 88 7.85 -8.54 6.87
CA GLY A 88 8.13 -9.43 7.98
C GLY A 88 6.85 -9.73 8.78
N SER A 89 6.76 -10.94 9.35
CA SER A 89 5.54 -11.42 10.02
C SER A 89 5.08 -10.50 11.18
N ALA A 90 6.01 -10.00 12.00
CA ALA A 90 5.68 -9.11 13.12
C ALA A 90 5.15 -7.73 12.68
N GLU A 91 5.77 -7.11 11.68
CA GLU A 91 5.30 -5.82 11.13
C GLU A 91 3.97 -6.00 10.39
N CYS A 92 3.81 -7.11 9.66
CA CYS A 92 2.58 -7.44 8.95
C CYS A 92 1.40 -7.58 9.91
N ALA A 93 1.55 -8.35 11.00
CA ALA A 93 0.50 -8.50 12.01
C ALA A 93 0.12 -7.13 12.62
N SER A 94 1.13 -6.34 13.02
CA SER A 94 0.91 -5.00 13.57
C SER A 94 0.19 -4.07 12.57
N MET A 95 0.51 -4.18 11.28
CA MET A 95 -0.11 -3.37 10.24
C MET A 95 -1.55 -3.77 9.95
N LEU A 96 -1.84 -5.07 9.95
CA LEU A 96 -3.20 -5.60 9.78
C LEU A 96 -4.11 -5.19 10.95
N ASP A 97 -3.58 -5.14 12.17
CA ASP A 97 -4.32 -4.69 13.36
C ASP A 97 -4.70 -3.19 13.30
N LEU A 98 -3.99 -2.37 12.52
CA LEU A 98 -4.33 -0.97 12.31
C LEU A 98 -5.56 -0.79 11.41
N PHE A 99 -5.94 -1.80 10.62
CA PHE A 99 -7.16 -1.76 9.82
C PHE A 99 -8.38 -2.10 10.67
N ILE A 100 -9.27 -1.11 10.84
CA ILE A 100 -10.47 -1.25 11.68
C ILE A 100 -11.48 -2.22 11.05
N GLY A 101 -11.59 -2.24 9.72
CA GLY A 101 -12.48 -3.12 8.98
C GLY A 101 -11.70 -4.02 8.03
N GLN A 102 -11.95 -5.33 8.13
CA GLN A 102 -11.38 -6.33 7.24
C GLN A 102 -12.51 -7.07 6.53
N ILE A 103 -12.42 -7.16 5.21
CA ILE A 103 -13.40 -7.87 4.37
C ILE A 103 -12.67 -9.04 3.73
N PHE A 104 -13.06 -10.26 4.12
CA PHE A 104 -12.51 -11.48 3.54
C PHE A 104 -13.38 -11.94 2.38
N LEU A 105 -12.85 -11.81 1.15
CA LEU A 105 -13.50 -12.29 -0.06
C LEU A 105 -12.88 -13.63 -0.44
N SER A 106 -13.64 -14.71 -0.29
CA SER A 106 -13.24 -16.04 -0.78
C SER A 106 -13.90 -16.31 -2.11
N PHE A 107 -13.08 -16.45 -3.16
CA PHE A 107 -13.54 -16.93 -4.45
C PHE A 107 -13.40 -18.44 -4.48
N ASN A 108 -14.51 -19.16 -4.32
CA ASN A 108 -14.54 -20.58 -4.65
C ASN A 108 -14.49 -20.72 -6.16
N ASN A 109 -13.54 -21.51 -6.68
CA ASN A 109 -13.63 -22.07 -8.02
C ASN A 109 -14.76 -23.09 -8.03
N PHE A 110 -16.01 -22.61 -8.08
CA PHE A 110 -17.13 -23.44 -8.49
C PHE A 110 -16.99 -23.68 -9.99
N LEU A 111 -16.17 -24.67 -10.31
CA LEU A 111 -16.36 -25.64 -11.37
C LEU A 111 -17.24 -25.17 -12.54
N LEU A 112 -16.59 -24.71 -13.61
CA LEU A 112 -17.04 -25.02 -14.96
C LEU A 112 -16.86 -26.54 -15.14
N THR A 113 -17.87 -27.34 -14.74
CA THR A 113 -18.03 -28.73 -15.20
C THR A 113 -19.44 -28.90 -15.72
#